data_AF-A0A4Y2L894-F1
#
_entry.id   AF-A0A4Y2L894-F1
#
_cell.length_a   1.000
_cell.length_b   1.000
_cell.length_c   1.000
_cell.angle_alpha   90.00
_cell.angle_beta   90.00
_cell.angle_gamma   90.00
#
_symmetry.space_group_name_H-M   'P 1'
#
loop_
_entity.id
_entity.type
_entity.pdbx_description
1 polymer ?
#
loop_
_entity_poly.entity_id
_entity_poly.type
_entity_poly.pdbx_seq_one_letter_code
_entity_poly.pdbx_strand_id
1 'polypeptide(L)'
;MKKLPVDYKSNKKAWMTSDLFQKYLRQWDKELAKKKRKIVLLIDNCTAHIEPSNLQWIKVVLLLPNTTSVLQPMNQGVIRSLKCHYWKQLILRILECYDKNKNCDTSPPDAVVLLEKSWRLATESTIRNCFSHVGLTKTQLGG
;
A
#
# COMPACT_ATOMS: atom_id res chain seq x y z
N MET A 1 7.68 -17.39 -17.24
CA MET A 1 7.35 -16.03 -16.77
C MET A 1 8.04 -15.78 -15.43
N LYS A 2 8.76 -14.67 -15.25
CA LYS A 2 9.28 -14.29 -13.93
C LYS A 2 8.09 -14.00 -13.00
N LYS A 3 7.99 -14.73 -11.89
CA LYS A 3 6.95 -14.50 -10.88
C LYS A 3 7.25 -13.18 -10.17
N LEU A 4 6.31 -12.24 -10.19
CA LEU A 4 6.45 -10.98 -9.45
C LEU A 4 6.32 -11.25 -7.95
N PRO A 5 6.97 -10.44 -7.09
CA PRO A 5 6.92 -10.60 -5.65
C PRO A 5 5.59 -10.13 -5.03
N VAL A 6 4.69 -9.58 -5.86
CA VAL A 6 3.38 -9.05 -5.46
C VAL A 6 2.30 -9.51 -6.43
N ASP A 7 1.04 -9.49 -5.98
CA ASP A 7 -0.11 -9.64 -6.86
C ASP A 7 -0.27 -8.41 -7.75
N TYR A 8 0.12 -8.56 -9.01
CA TYR A 8 0.06 -7.49 -10.01
C TYR A 8 -1.12 -7.69 -10.97
N LYS A 9 -1.86 -6.61 -11.23
CA LYS A 9 -2.93 -6.55 -12.24
C LYS A 9 -2.73 -5.28 -13.07
N SER A 10 -2.76 -5.42 -14.39
CA SER A 10 -2.82 -4.29 -15.31
C SER A 10 -4.26 -4.09 -15.82
N ASN A 11 -4.61 -2.85 -16.10
CA ASN A 11 -5.84 -2.52 -16.81
C ASN A 11 -5.55 -1.38 -17.80
N LYS A 12 -6.44 -1.13 -18.77
CA LYS A 12 -6.22 -0.10 -19.82
C LYS A 12 -6.32 1.34 -19.29
N LYS A 13 -6.91 1.54 -18.11
CA LYS A 13 -6.96 2.83 -17.43
C LYS A 13 -5.72 2.95 -16.54
N ALA A 14 -5.22 4.17 -16.37
CA ALA A 14 -4.07 4.42 -15.51
C ALA A 14 -4.40 4.36 -13.98
N TRP A 15 -5.64 4.01 -13.62
CA TRP A 15 -6.20 4.13 -12.27
C TRP A 15 -6.91 2.84 -11.84
N MET A 16 -7.14 2.71 -10.53
CA MET A 16 -7.93 1.61 -9.96
C MET A 16 -9.37 1.64 -10.49
N THR A 17 -9.97 0.46 -10.69
CA THR A 17 -11.40 0.32 -11.00
C THR A 17 -12.14 -0.32 -9.85
N SER A 18 -13.44 -0.04 -9.72
CA SER A 18 -14.28 -0.63 -8.68
C SER A 18 -14.28 -2.16 -8.73
N ASP A 19 -14.27 -2.76 -9.92
CA ASP A 19 -14.20 -4.22 -10.09
C ASP A 19 -12.91 -4.81 -9.54
N LEU A 20 -11.76 -4.17 -9.82
CA LEU A 20 -10.46 -4.61 -9.31
C LEU A 20 -10.37 -4.44 -7.80
N PHE A 21 -10.86 -3.31 -7.28
CA PHE A 21 -10.90 -3.04 -5.86
C PHE A 21 -11.76 -4.08 -5.11
N GLN A 22 -12.98 -4.34 -5.58
CA GLN A 22 -13.85 -5.34 -4.98
C GLN A 22 -13.26 -6.75 -5.04
N LYS A 23 -12.64 -7.12 -6.16
CA LYS A 23 -11.97 -8.42 -6.30
C LYS A 23 -10.82 -8.57 -5.30
N TYR A 24 -10.03 -7.52 -5.12
CA TYR A 24 -8.96 -7.49 -4.12
C TYR A 24 -9.50 -7.64 -2.69
N LEU A 25 -10.53 -6.88 -2.31
CA LEU A 25 -11.12 -6.97 -0.98
C LEU A 25 -11.72 -8.34 -0.68
N ARG A 26 -12.45 -8.96 -1.63
CA ARG A 26 -13.00 -10.31 -1.43
C ARG A 26 -11.91 -11.37 -1.25
N GLN A 27 -10.77 -11.22 -1.94
CA GLN A 27 -9.64 -12.12 -1.76
C GLN A 27 -9.01 -11.93 -0.38
N TRP A 28 -8.77 -10.68 0.02
CA TRP A 28 -8.17 -10.36 1.31
C TRP A 28 -9.07 -10.76 2.49
N ASP A 29 -10.39 -10.60 2.36
CA ASP A 29 -11.37 -11.03 3.35
C ASP A 29 -11.31 -12.55 3.60
N LYS A 30 -11.16 -13.37 2.54
CA LYS A 30 -10.95 -14.82 2.67
C LYS A 30 -9.65 -15.17 3.38
N GLU A 31 -8.58 -14.41 3.15
CA GLU A 31 -7.30 -14.62 3.84
C GLU A 31 -7.38 -14.26 5.32
N LEU A 32 -8.10 -13.18 5.64
CA LEU A 32 -8.38 -12.77 7.01
C LEU A 32 -9.30 -13.75 7.73
N ALA A 33 -10.26 -14.36 7.03
CA ALA A 33 -11.09 -15.43 7.54
C ALA A 33 -10.27 -16.64 8.01
N LYS A 34 -9.31 -17.08 7.18
CA LYS A 34 -8.37 -18.16 7.54
C LYS A 34 -7.53 -17.82 8.77
N LYS A 35 -7.18 -16.55 8.92
CA LYS A 35 -6.43 -16.02 10.07
C LYS A 35 -7.32 -15.67 11.27
N LYS A 36 -8.65 -15.84 11.16
CA LYS A 36 -9.66 -15.41 12.14
C LYS A 36 -9.45 -13.97 12.63
N ARG A 37 -9.08 -13.05 11.73
CA ARG A 37 -8.71 -11.68 12.08
C ARG A 37 -9.69 -10.68 11.46
N LYS A 38 -10.40 -9.92 12.29
CA LYS A 38 -11.20 -8.77 11.83
C LYS A 38 -10.35 -7.51 11.78
N ILE A 39 -10.55 -6.69 10.74
CA ILE A 39 -9.86 -5.40 10.57
C ILE A 39 -10.82 -4.30 10.13
N VAL A 40 -10.38 -3.05 10.34
CA VAL A 40 -10.97 -1.87 9.70
C VAL A 40 -10.01 -1.38 8.63
N LEU A 41 -10.51 -1.15 7.42
CA LEU A 41 -9.76 -0.54 6.32
C LEU A 41 -10.20 0.92 6.18
N LEU A 42 -9.32 1.85 6.56
CA LEU A 42 -9.52 3.28 6.33
C LEU A 42 -8.96 3.66 4.95
N ILE A 43 -9.79 4.25 4.10
CA ILE A 43 -9.41 4.62 2.73
C ILE A 43 -10.08 5.94 2.30
N ASP A 44 -9.48 6.64 1.35
CA ASP A 44 -10.01 7.88 0.79
C ASP A 44 -11.34 7.65 0.05
N ASN A 45 -12.18 8.68 0.03
CA ASN A 45 -13.43 8.67 -0.73
C ASN A 45 -13.15 8.89 -2.22
N CYS A 46 -12.94 7.79 -2.93
CA CYS A 46 -12.72 7.72 -4.38
C CYS A 46 -13.85 6.94 -5.04
N THR A 47 -14.23 7.29 -6.26
CA THR A 47 -15.29 6.62 -7.04
C THR A 47 -14.99 5.13 -7.30
N ALA A 48 -13.73 4.72 -7.22
CA ALA A 48 -13.31 3.32 -7.33
C ALA A 48 -13.50 2.52 -6.02
N HIS A 49 -13.62 3.17 -4.87
CA HIS A 49 -13.66 2.52 -3.56
C HIS A 49 -15.08 2.12 -3.15
N ILE A 50 -15.74 1.34 -4.01
CA ILE A 50 -17.08 0.80 -3.75
C ILE A 50 -16.93 -0.46 -2.89
N GLU A 51 -17.46 -0.42 -1.66
CA GLU A 51 -17.44 -1.56 -0.74
C GLU A 51 -18.30 -2.73 -1.29
N PRO A 52 -17.75 -3.96 -1.37
CA PRO A 52 -18.54 -5.16 -1.66
C PRO A 52 -19.53 -5.46 -0.53
N SER A 53 -20.76 -5.84 -0.87
CA SER A 53 -21.83 -6.13 0.09
C SER A 53 -21.62 -7.37 0.99
N ASN A 54 -20.58 -8.15 0.77
CA ASN A 54 -20.42 -9.50 1.36
C ASN A 54 -19.12 -9.67 2.18
N LEU A 55 -18.51 -8.59 2.64
CA LEU A 55 -17.32 -8.68 3.50
C LEU A 55 -17.72 -9.04 4.93
N GLN A 56 -16.96 -9.94 5.57
CA GLN A 56 -17.23 -10.39 6.95
C GLN A 56 -16.09 -10.09 7.92
N TRP A 57 -14.87 -9.93 7.40
CA TRP A 57 -13.63 -9.76 8.14
C TRP A 57 -12.98 -8.40 7.93
N ILE A 58 -13.43 -7.67 6.91
CA ILE A 58 -13.02 -6.29 6.64
C ILE A 58 -14.25 -5.39 6.80
N LYS A 59 -14.13 -4.34 7.61
CA LYS A 59 -15.04 -3.19 7.61
C LYS A 59 -14.38 -2.04 6.86
N VAL A 60 -14.96 -1.57 5.76
CA VAL A 60 -14.42 -0.40 5.05
C VAL A 60 -14.94 0.88 5.69
N VAL A 61 -14.06 1.85 5.91
CA VAL A 61 -14.41 3.20 6.39
C VAL A 61 -13.83 4.20 5.40
N LEU A 62 -14.72 4.90 4.70
CA LEU A 62 -14.36 5.97 3.80
C LEU A 62 -14.11 7.26 4.59
N LEU A 63 -12.96 7.89 4.35
CA LEU A 63 -12.66 9.21 4.90
C LEU A 63 -13.57 10.28 4.26
N LEU A 64 -13.84 11.36 4.99
CA LEU A 64 -14.63 12.46 4.45
C LEU A 64 -13.91 13.09 3.24
N PRO A 65 -14.67 13.62 2.26
CA PRO A 65 -14.10 14.39 1.16
C PRO A 65 -13.13 15.46 1.70
N ASN A 66 -12.00 15.66 1.01
CA ASN A 66 -10.99 16.67 1.33
C ASN A 66 -10.27 16.55 2.68
N THR A 67 -10.51 15.49 3.46
CA THR A 67 -9.77 15.25 4.72
C THR A 67 -8.56 14.33 4.56
N THR A 68 -8.35 13.79 3.36
CA THR A 68 -7.36 12.76 3.06
C THR A 68 -5.92 13.18 3.42
N SER A 69 -5.56 14.44 3.20
CA SER A 69 -4.24 14.98 3.55
C SER A 69 -3.99 15.07 5.05
N VAL A 70 -5.05 15.12 5.87
CA VAL A 70 -4.98 15.31 7.33
C VAL A 70 -5.20 13.99 8.06
N LEU A 71 -6.21 13.21 7.65
CA LEU A 71 -6.67 12.03 8.40
C LEU A 71 -6.14 10.71 7.87
N GLN A 72 -5.61 10.64 6.63
CA GLN A 72 -5.12 9.37 6.08
C GLN A 72 -3.70 9.08 6.56
N PRO A 73 -3.44 8.01 7.33
CA PRO A 73 -2.10 7.68 7.83
C PRO A 73 -1.07 7.50 6.72
N MET A 74 -1.50 7.02 5.55
CA MET A 74 -0.62 6.85 4.39
C MET A 74 0.02 8.17 3.95
N ASN A 75 -0.69 9.29 4.09
CA ASN A 75 -0.19 10.62 3.78
C ASN A 75 0.61 11.25 4.93
N GLN A 76 0.53 10.70 6.16
CA GLN A 76 1.27 11.20 7.33
C GLN A 76 2.72 10.69 7.42
N GLY A 77 3.25 10.07 6.36
CA GLY A 77 4.66 9.72 6.30
C GLY A 77 4.95 8.34 5.70
N VAL A 78 3.95 7.45 5.61
CA VAL A 78 4.17 6.10 5.04
C VAL A 78 4.55 6.19 3.56
N ILE A 79 3.79 6.95 2.75
CA ILE A 79 4.11 7.15 1.33
C ILE A 79 5.45 7.87 1.16
N ARG A 80 5.73 8.87 2.01
CA ARG A 80 7.01 9.59 1.98
C ARG A 80 8.18 8.64 2.26
N SER A 81 8.09 7.84 3.31
CA SER A 81 9.10 6.85 3.69
C SER A 81 9.36 5.86 2.55
N LEU A 82 8.28 5.30 1.98
CA LEU A 82 8.37 4.39 0.84
C LEU A 82 9.08 5.05 -0.36
N LYS A 83 8.71 6.28 -0.72
CA LYS A 83 9.35 7.03 -1.81
C LYS A 83 10.83 7.27 -1.54
N CYS A 84 11.21 7.65 -0.32
CA CYS A 84 12.62 7.84 0.06
C CYS A 84 13.43 6.55 -0.10
N HIS A 85 12.91 5.42 0.38
CA HIS A 85 13.56 4.11 0.22
C HIS A 85 13.66 3.67 -1.23
N TYR A 86 12.63 3.94 -2.04
CA TYR A 86 12.63 3.67 -3.47
C TYR A 86 13.69 4.46 -4.20
N TRP A 87 13.74 5.78 -3.98
CA TRP A 87 14.74 6.66 -4.59
C TRP A 87 16.16 6.26 -4.22
N LYS A 88 16.42 5.95 -2.94
CA LYS A 88 17.73 5.47 -2.50
C LYS A 88 18.15 4.22 -3.26
N GLN A 89 17.27 3.22 -3.38
CA GLN A 89 17.60 1.98 -4.09
C GLN A 89 17.74 2.18 -5.61
N LEU A 90 16.94 3.07 -6.20
CA LEU A 90 17.06 3.42 -7.62
C LEU A 90 18.43 4.04 -7.91
N ILE A 91 18.87 4.99 -7.08
CA ILE A 91 20.19 5.63 -7.22
C ILE A 91 21.32 4.59 -7.08
N LEU A 92 21.25 3.71 -6.08
CA LEU A 92 22.25 2.64 -5.92
C LEU A 92 22.31 1.73 -7.14
N ARG A 93 21.16 1.36 -7.73
CA ARG A 93 21.12 0.58 -8.96
C ARG A 93 21.75 1.33 -10.14
N ILE A 94 21.48 2.63 -10.28
CA ILE A 94 22.05 3.45 -11.35
C ILE A 94 23.58 3.51 -11.22
N LEU A 95 24.10 3.71 -10.00
CA LEU A 95 25.54 3.70 -9.73
C LEU A 95 26.17 2.35 -10.09
N GLU A 96 25.57 1.24 -9.68
CA GLU A 96 26.06 -0.09 -10.06
C GLU A 96 26.04 -0.35 -11.57
N CYS A 97 25.05 0.18 -12.28
CA CYS A 97 24.98 0.10 -13.74
C CYS A 97 26.08 0.95 -14.39
N TYR A 98 26.31 2.16 -13.88
CA TYR A 98 27.38 3.06 -14.33
C TYR A 98 28.76 2.41 -14.17
N ASP A 99 29.07 1.86 -13.00
CA ASP A 99 30.36 1.18 -12.74
C ASP A 99 30.59 -0.03 -13.67
N LYS A 100 29.51 -0.66 -14.13
CA LYS A 100 29.53 -1.82 -15.03
C LYS A 100 29.43 -1.45 -16.51
N ASN A 101 29.37 -0.16 -16.86
CA ASN A 101 29.09 0.34 -18.22
C ASN A 101 27.84 -0.33 -18.84
N LYS A 102 26.77 -0.48 -18.06
CA LYS A 102 25.49 -1.07 -18.49
C LYS A 102 24.39 -0.03 -18.51
N ASN A 103 23.45 -0.17 -19.44
CA ASN A 103 22.24 0.65 -19.42
C ASN A 103 21.36 0.30 -18.20
N CYS A 104 20.69 1.30 -17.64
CA CYS A 104 19.89 1.19 -16.40
C CYS A 104 18.37 1.30 -16.65
N ASP A 105 17.91 0.93 -17.83
CA ASP A 105 16.48 0.92 -18.14
C ASP A 105 15.71 0.12 -17.09
N THR A 106 14.75 0.79 -16.45
CA THR A 106 13.91 0.18 -15.42
C THR A 106 12.60 -0.24 -16.06
N SER A 107 12.51 -1.54 -16.36
CA SER A 107 11.26 -2.13 -16.86
C SER A 107 10.16 -2.10 -15.77
N PRO A 108 8.86 -2.17 -16.12
CA PRO A 108 7.81 -2.23 -15.11
C PRO A 108 7.96 -3.39 -14.09
N PRO A 109 8.38 -4.61 -14.48
CA PRO A 109 8.70 -5.67 -13.52
C PRO A 109 9.81 -5.29 -12.55
N ASP A 110 10.86 -4.62 -13.03
CA ASP A 110 11.96 -4.15 -12.19
C ASP A 110 11.50 -3.10 -11.19
N ALA A 111 10.66 -2.16 -11.64
CA ALA A 111 10.07 -1.14 -10.78
C ALA A 111 9.24 -1.78 -9.66
N VAL A 112 8.46 -2.83 -9.96
CA VAL A 112 7.68 -3.58 -8.97
C VAL A 112 8.59 -4.28 -7.96
N VAL A 113 9.68 -4.92 -8.40
CA VAL A 113 10.65 -5.55 -7.49
C VAL A 113 11.32 -4.52 -6.60
N LEU A 114 11.68 -3.35 -7.16
CA LEU A 114 12.28 -2.26 -6.39
C LEU A 114 11.31 -1.69 -5.36
N LEU A 115 10.04 -1.52 -5.74
CA LEU A 115 8.98 -1.05 -4.87
C LEU A 115 8.76 -2.00 -3.68
N GLU A 116 8.72 -3.30 -3.96
CA GLU A 116 8.53 -4.31 -2.93
C GLU A 116 9.73 -4.36 -1.96
N LYS A 117 10.97 -4.29 -2.47
CA LYS A 117 12.16 -4.14 -1.61
C LYS A 117 12.10 -2.88 -0.75
N SER A 118 11.63 -1.77 -1.33
CA SER A 118 11.50 -0.48 -0.61
C SER A 118 10.46 -0.53 0.49
N TRP A 119 9.33 -1.22 0.23
CA TRP A 119 8.29 -1.43 1.23
C TRP A 119 8.79 -2.20 2.43
N ARG A 120 9.65 -3.20 2.23
CA ARG A 120 10.27 -3.96 3.34
C ARG A 120 11.18 -3.13 4.24
N LEU A 121 11.64 -1.96 3.78
CA LEU A 121 12.45 -1.03 4.58
C LEU A 121 11.59 -0.08 5.41
N ALA A 122 10.28 0.06 5.11
CA ALA A 122 9.37 0.85 5.93
C ALA A 122 9.17 0.17 7.28
N THR A 123 9.64 0.80 8.35
CA THR A 123 9.61 0.19 9.68
C THR A 123 8.21 0.20 10.28
N GLU A 124 7.94 -0.78 11.15
CA GLU A 124 6.69 -0.81 11.91
C GLU A 124 6.51 0.44 12.77
N SER A 125 7.60 0.98 13.35
CA SER A 125 7.57 2.24 14.10
C SER A 125 7.14 3.42 13.25
N THR A 126 7.63 3.53 12.01
CA THR A 126 7.22 4.57 11.06
C THR A 126 5.72 4.50 10.80
N ILE A 127 5.21 3.30 10.53
CA ILE A 127 3.78 3.08 10.27
C ILE A 127 2.96 3.44 11.51
N ARG A 128 3.34 2.94 12.69
CA ARG A 128 2.63 3.26 13.95
C ARG A 128 2.59 4.76 14.20
N ASN A 129 3.71 5.46 14.05
CA ASN A 129 3.78 6.91 14.26
C ASN A 129 2.84 7.68 13.32
N CYS A 130 2.72 7.25 12.05
CA CYS A 130 1.79 7.86 11.10
C CYS A 130 0.32 7.66 11.52
N PHE A 131 -0.03 6.49 12.06
CA PHE A 131 -1.36 6.23 12.61
C PHE A 131 -1.60 7.03 13.90
N SER A 132 -0.63 7.10 14.79
CA SER A 132 -0.71 7.90 16.01
C SER A 132 -0.90 9.39 15.72
N HIS A 133 -0.26 9.90 14.67
CA HIS A 133 -0.36 11.30 14.26
C HIS A 133 -1.78 11.72 13.89
N VAL A 134 -2.58 10.80 13.36
CA VAL A 134 -4.01 11.04 13.04
C VAL A 134 -4.96 10.64 14.17
N GLY A 135 -4.42 10.36 15.37
CA GLY A 135 -5.22 9.95 16.54
C GLY A 135 -5.66 8.47 16.51
N LEU A 136 -5.17 7.66 15.57
CA LEU A 136 -5.47 6.22 15.51
C LEU A 136 -4.46 5.42 16.33
N THR A 137 -4.48 5.63 17.64
CA THR A 137 -3.64 4.90 18.60
C THR A 137 -4.42 3.74 19.23
N LYS A 138 -3.70 2.77 19.80
CA LYS A 138 -4.33 1.83 20.73
C LYS A 138 -4.74 2.63 21.97
N THR A 139 -6.03 2.87 22.15
CA THR A 139 -6.56 3.19 23.46
C THR A 139 -6.39 1.95 24.32
N GLN A 140 -5.65 2.06 25.43
CA GLN A 140 -5.80 1.10 26.51
C GLN A 140 -7.23 1.30 27.03
N LEU A 141 -8.17 0.45 26.59
CA LEU A 141 -9.41 0.29 27.33
C LEU A 141 -8.99 -0.31 28.66
N GLY A 142 -8.92 0.51 29.70
CA GLY A 142 -8.65 0.07 31.06
C GLY A 142 -9.64 -1.02 31.42
N GLY A 143 -9.11 -2.21 31.70
CA GLY A 143 -9.84 -3.25 32.43
C GLY A 143 -9.73 -3.01 33.93
#